data_AF-A0A7J8JS63-F1
#
_entry.id   AF-A0A7J8JS63-F1
#
_cell.length_a   1.000
_cell.length_b   1.000
_cell.length_c   1.000
_cell.angle_alpha   90.00
_cell.angle_beta   90.00
_cell.angle_gamma   90.00
#
_symmetry.space_group_name_H-M   'P 1'
#
loop_
_entity.id
_entity.type
_entity.pdbx_description
1 polymer ?
#
loop_
_entity_poly.entity_id
_entity_poly.type
_entity_poly.pdbx_seq_one_letter_code
_entity_poly.pdbx_strand_id
1 'polypeptide(L)'
;MGDALRLRTARLLTDYLEYCARRPGTVAQPPSTREAALLRSVAAQVRQRHLLLWSRYRGYRGNRVELVARAAQEILPDRGVPTWGLVVVLVTFTGILLERPPSGHTWELKEWDDSVDRDCQSLVTLLCDWLTGPHRSWLEVEDGWDGFCDAFTPAVVSWSRMLVQVLLSCLMATILTYLWTKLL
;
A
#
# COMPACT_ATOMS: atom_id res chain seq x y z
N MET A 1 -4.18 6.90 25.29
CA MET A 1 -3.76 6.02 24.18
C MET A 1 -3.10 6.92 23.15
N GLY A 2 -1.77 7.05 23.18
CA GLY A 2 -1.06 7.82 22.15
C GLY A 2 -1.36 7.25 20.77
N ASP A 3 -1.35 8.10 19.75
CA ASP A 3 -1.92 7.86 18.42
C ASP A 3 -1.31 6.64 17.67
N ALA A 4 -1.74 5.43 18.07
CA ALA A 4 -1.21 4.17 17.57
C ALA A 4 -1.46 3.98 16.07
N LEU A 5 -2.61 4.47 15.58
CA LEU A 5 -2.94 4.47 14.17
C LEU A 5 -1.98 5.35 13.38
N ARG A 6 -1.72 6.59 13.84
CA ARG A 6 -0.73 7.47 13.20
C ARG A 6 0.67 6.90 13.23
N LEU A 7 1.08 6.27 14.34
CA LEU A 7 2.38 5.62 14.41
C LEU A 7 2.50 4.43 13.45
N ARG A 8 1.45 3.61 13.32
CA ARG A 8 1.39 2.51 12.35
C ARG A 8 1.43 3.04 10.92
N THR A 9 0.66 4.08 10.61
CA THR A 9 0.66 4.78 9.31
C THR A 9 2.04 5.33 8.97
N ALA A 10 2.70 6.02 9.92
CA ALA A 10 4.04 6.56 9.71
C ALA A 10 5.05 5.46 9.38
N ARG A 11 5.04 4.36 10.15
CA ARG A 11 5.92 3.21 9.90
C ARG A 11 5.70 2.60 8.52
N LEU A 12 4.45 2.41 8.11
CA LEU A 12 4.11 1.87 6.79
C LEU A 12 4.59 2.78 5.66
N LEU A 13 4.33 4.09 5.78
CA LEU A 13 4.73 5.06 4.76
C LEU A 13 6.24 5.20 4.68
N THR A 14 6.95 5.24 5.82
CA THR A 14 8.41 5.21 5.86
C THR A 14 8.97 3.98 5.17
N ASP A 15 8.45 2.79 5.51
CA ASP A 15 8.88 1.52 4.89
C ASP A 15 8.78 1.57 3.35
N TYR A 16 7.65 2.06 2.84
CA TYR A 16 7.41 2.14 1.41
C TYR A 16 8.25 3.23 0.72
N LEU A 17 8.33 4.43 1.30
CA LEU A 17 9.05 5.55 0.69
C LEU A 17 10.57 5.37 0.74
N GLU A 18 11.13 4.80 1.82
CA GLU A 18 12.54 4.40 1.87
C GLU A 18 12.83 3.28 0.87
N TYR A 19 11.91 2.32 0.73
CA TYR A 19 12.00 1.32 -0.33
C TYR A 19 12.08 2.00 -1.71
N CYS A 20 11.25 2.99 -2.01
CA CYS A 20 11.28 3.72 -3.29
C CYS A 20 12.54 4.58 -3.47
N ALA A 21 13.02 5.25 -2.42
CA ALA A 21 14.19 6.13 -2.42
C ALA A 21 15.53 5.38 -2.58
N ARG A 22 15.53 4.05 -2.39
CA ARG A 22 16.75 3.23 -2.43
C ARG A 22 17.55 3.43 -3.72
N ARG A 23 18.87 3.28 -3.61
CA ARG A 23 19.76 3.32 -4.77
C ARG A 23 19.46 2.12 -5.69
N PRO A 24 19.36 2.32 -7.01
CA PRO A 24 19.23 1.21 -7.95
C PRO A 24 20.40 0.22 -7.78
N GLY A 25 20.08 -1.08 -7.72
CA GLY A 25 21.08 -2.14 -7.55
C GLY A 25 21.42 -2.48 -6.10
N THR A 26 20.96 -1.72 -5.10
CA THR A 26 21.07 -2.14 -3.69
C THR A 26 19.98 -3.13 -3.33
N VAL A 27 20.33 -4.12 -2.48
CA VAL A 27 19.36 -5.06 -1.93
C VAL A 27 18.30 -4.29 -1.15
N ALA A 28 17.03 -4.45 -1.54
CA ALA A 28 15.92 -3.84 -0.81
C ALA A 28 15.75 -4.51 0.55
N GLN A 29 15.52 -3.73 1.59
CA GLN A 29 15.16 -4.29 2.90
C GLN A 29 13.82 -5.04 2.79
N PRO A 30 13.66 -6.16 3.51
CA PRO A 30 12.39 -6.86 3.55
C PRO A 30 11.31 -5.92 4.13
N PRO A 31 10.04 -6.07 3.71
CA PRO A 31 8.95 -5.30 4.28
C PRO A 31 8.82 -5.59 5.78
N SER A 32 8.65 -4.55 6.58
CA SER A 32 8.55 -4.63 8.04
C SER A 32 7.27 -5.28 8.54
N THR A 33 6.22 -5.29 7.73
CA THR A 33 4.86 -5.74 8.08
C THR A 33 4.14 -6.36 6.88
N ARG A 34 2.99 -6.99 7.12
CA ARG A 34 2.13 -7.57 6.06
C ARG A 34 1.59 -6.47 5.14
N GLU A 35 1.09 -5.38 5.72
CA GLU A 35 0.59 -4.22 4.99
C GLU A 35 1.67 -3.57 4.12
N ALA A 36 2.92 -3.52 4.58
CA ALA A 36 4.05 -3.02 3.79
C ALA A 36 4.34 -3.92 2.57
N ALA A 37 4.35 -5.24 2.78
CA ALA A 37 4.53 -6.19 1.69
C ALA A 37 3.42 -6.05 0.63
N LEU A 38 2.17 -5.93 1.08
CA LEU A 38 1.02 -5.77 0.20
C LEU A 38 1.05 -4.42 -0.52
N LEU A 39 1.35 -3.32 0.18
CA LEU A 39 1.48 -1.99 -0.42
C LEU A 39 2.53 -1.97 -1.53
N ARG A 40 3.71 -2.56 -1.30
CA ARG A 40 4.74 -2.70 -2.33
C ARG A 40 4.24 -3.48 -3.55
N SER A 41 3.48 -4.56 -3.34
CA SER A 41 2.89 -5.37 -4.41
C SER A 41 1.82 -4.61 -5.21
N VAL A 42 0.83 -4.01 -4.55
CA VAL A 42 -0.25 -3.28 -5.20
C VAL A 42 0.31 -2.05 -5.93
N ALA A 43 1.24 -1.32 -5.32
CA ALA A 43 1.89 -0.18 -5.97
C ALA A 43 2.66 -0.61 -7.24
N ALA A 44 3.30 -1.79 -7.24
CA ALA A 44 3.93 -2.31 -8.45
C ALA A 44 2.90 -2.56 -9.58
N GLN A 45 1.71 -3.06 -9.25
CA GLN A 45 0.62 -3.25 -10.22
C GLN A 45 0.09 -1.91 -10.76
N VAL A 46 -0.12 -0.92 -9.88
CA VAL A 46 -0.53 0.44 -10.28
C VAL A 46 0.49 1.07 -11.23
N ARG A 47 1.78 0.85 -10.96
CA ARG A 47 2.87 1.33 -11.82
C ARG A 47 2.83 0.67 -13.19
N GLN A 48 2.69 -0.66 -13.23
CA GLN A 48 2.64 -1.42 -14.49
C GLN A 48 1.51 -0.95 -15.40
N ARG A 49 0.36 -0.57 -14.83
CA ARG A 49 -0.81 -0.13 -15.62
C ARG A 49 -0.59 1.22 -16.33
N HIS A 50 0.24 2.11 -15.80
CA HIS A 50 0.46 3.45 -16.34
C HIS A 50 1.94 3.83 -16.47
N LEU A 51 2.81 2.87 -16.84
CA LEU A 51 4.27 3.03 -16.90
C LEU A 51 4.74 4.31 -17.60
N LEU A 52 4.13 4.64 -18.76
CA LEU A 52 4.51 5.79 -19.57
C LEU A 52 4.16 7.14 -18.93
N LEU A 53 3.12 7.17 -18.10
CA LEU A 53 2.76 8.38 -17.36
C LEU A 53 3.75 8.59 -16.22
N TRP A 54 4.06 7.53 -15.49
CA TRP A 54 4.92 7.57 -14.29
C TRP A 54 6.39 7.84 -14.61
N SER A 55 6.89 7.37 -15.76
CA SER A 55 8.29 7.59 -16.14
C SER A 55 8.66 9.06 -16.25
N ARG A 56 7.69 9.95 -16.51
CA ARG A 56 7.88 11.41 -16.57
C ARG A 56 8.20 12.05 -15.22
N TYR A 57 7.82 11.39 -14.12
CA TYR A 57 7.99 11.90 -12.76
C TYR A 57 9.20 11.29 -12.04
N ARG A 58 9.79 10.22 -12.58
CA ARG A 58 11.05 9.67 -12.06
C ARG A 58 12.16 10.70 -12.25
N GLY A 59 12.95 10.96 -11.21
CA GLY A 59 13.99 11.98 -11.28
C GLY A 59 13.47 13.42 -11.24
N TYR A 60 12.20 13.66 -10.86
CA TYR A 60 11.65 15.01 -10.73
C TYR A 60 12.46 15.85 -9.73
N ARG A 61 13.00 16.99 -10.20
CA ARG A 61 13.87 17.89 -9.42
C ARG A 61 13.15 19.09 -8.79
N GLY A 62 11.85 19.23 -9.01
CA GLY A 62 11.05 20.31 -8.40
C GLY A 62 10.69 20.01 -6.94
N ASN A 63 9.83 20.85 -6.37
CA ASN A 63 9.35 20.68 -4.99
C ASN A 63 8.42 19.47 -4.88
N ARG A 64 8.95 18.32 -4.44
CA ARG A 64 8.20 17.05 -4.33
C ARG A 64 7.07 17.14 -3.32
N VAL A 65 7.31 17.78 -2.18
CA VAL A 65 6.33 17.94 -1.10
C VAL A 65 5.13 18.76 -1.58
N GLU A 66 5.38 19.89 -2.23
CA GLU A 66 4.32 20.74 -2.78
C GLU A 66 3.53 20.05 -3.90
N LEU A 67 4.22 19.29 -4.76
CA LEU A 67 3.55 18.53 -5.82
C LEU A 67 2.62 17.46 -5.25
N VAL A 68 3.05 16.74 -4.20
CA VAL A 68 2.22 15.74 -3.53
C VAL A 68 1.06 16.39 -2.77
N ALA A 69 1.29 17.53 -2.11
CA ALA A 69 0.22 18.30 -1.46
C ALA A 69 -0.90 18.66 -2.43
N ARG A 70 -0.53 19.18 -3.61
CA ARG A 70 -1.48 19.51 -4.68
C ARG A 70 -2.17 18.26 -5.22
N ALA A 71 -1.43 17.18 -5.47
CA ALA A 71 -2.01 15.92 -5.95
C ALA A 71 -3.02 15.33 -4.96
N ALA A 72 -2.77 15.43 -3.65
CA ALA A 72 -3.71 14.98 -2.62
C ALA A 72 -5.02 15.78 -2.67
N GLN A 73 -4.95 17.10 -2.86
CA GLN A 73 -6.11 17.98 -3.00
C GLN A 73 -6.91 17.71 -4.29
N GLU A 74 -6.22 17.46 -5.41
CA GLU A 74 -6.85 17.18 -6.71
C GLU A 74 -7.54 15.81 -6.75
N ILE A 75 -6.90 14.79 -6.16
CA ILE A 75 -7.44 13.42 -6.14
C ILE A 75 -8.64 13.31 -5.19
N LEU A 76 -8.63 14.09 -4.11
CA LEU A 76 -9.71 14.09 -3.15
C LEU A 76 -10.01 15.53 -2.70
N PRO A 77 -10.89 16.25 -3.42
CA PRO A 77 -11.29 17.59 -3.04
C PRO A 77 -12.05 17.57 -1.70
N ASP A 78 -12.06 18.72 -1.02
CA ASP A 78 -12.68 18.87 0.30
C ASP A 78 -14.10 18.28 0.35
N ARG A 79 -14.33 17.42 1.35
CA ARG A 79 -15.54 16.60 1.60
C ARG A 79 -15.65 15.28 0.82
N GLY A 80 -14.69 14.94 -0.03
CA GLY A 80 -14.60 13.61 -0.62
C GLY A 80 -14.28 12.53 0.43
N VAL A 81 -14.91 11.36 0.31
CA VAL A 81 -14.54 10.18 1.10
C VAL A 81 -13.40 9.44 0.35
N PRO A 82 -12.24 9.18 0.99
CA PRO A 82 -11.17 8.44 0.34
C PRO A 82 -11.59 7.02 -0.05
N THR A 83 -10.83 6.41 -0.94
CA THR A 83 -10.87 4.97 -1.14
C THR A 83 -9.46 4.42 -1.06
N TRP A 84 -9.32 3.14 -0.72
CA TRP A 84 -8.02 2.48 -0.71
C TRP A 84 -7.27 2.59 -2.05
N GLY A 85 -7.99 2.58 -3.17
CA GLY A 85 -7.40 2.81 -4.50
C GLY A 85 -6.75 4.18 -4.63
N LEU A 86 -7.43 5.25 -4.18
CA LEU A 86 -6.88 6.61 -4.21
C LEU A 86 -5.67 6.75 -3.29
N VAL A 87 -5.72 6.18 -2.09
CA VAL A 87 -4.58 6.16 -1.15
C VAL A 87 -3.37 5.49 -1.80
N VAL A 88 -3.55 4.31 -2.41
CA VAL A 88 -2.45 3.61 -3.08
C VAL A 88 -1.91 4.41 -4.25
N VAL A 89 -2.76 5.04 -5.07
CA VAL A 89 -2.31 5.86 -6.20
C VAL A 89 -1.46 7.04 -5.71
N LEU A 90 -1.90 7.76 -4.69
CA LEU A 90 -1.16 8.89 -4.13
C LEU A 90 0.17 8.47 -3.50
N VAL A 91 0.18 7.38 -2.72
CA VAL A 91 1.40 6.83 -2.12
C VAL A 91 2.37 6.34 -3.20
N THR A 92 1.85 5.67 -4.25
CA THR A 92 2.65 5.22 -5.39
C THR A 92 3.27 6.38 -6.14
N PHE A 93 2.49 7.42 -6.41
CA PHE A 93 2.97 8.65 -7.04
C PHE A 93 4.08 9.30 -6.20
N THR A 94 3.89 9.38 -4.88
CA THR A 94 4.89 9.91 -3.95
C THR A 94 6.19 9.09 -4.01
N GLY A 95 6.09 7.75 -4.01
CA GLY A 95 7.25 6.88 -4.16
C GLY A 95 8.00 7.09 -5.48
N ILE A 96 7.29 7.31 -6.59
CA ILE A 96 7.91 7.58 -7.90
C ILE A 96 8.75 8.85 -7.89
N LEU A 97 8.32 9.90 -7.18
CA LEU A 97 9.07 11.16 -7.08
C LEU A 97 10.40 11.03 -6.34
N LEU A 98 10.53 10.02 -5.47
CA LEU A 98 11.76 9.71 -4.74
C LEU A 98 12.69 8.77 -5.51
N GLU A 99 12.23 8.17 -6.60
CA GLU A 99 13.07 7.29 -7.40
C GLU A 99 14.18 8.04 -8.12
N ARG A 100 15.39 7.52 -7.95
CA ARG A 100 16.60 8.08 -8.55
C ARG A 100 16.47 8.23 -10.08
N PRO A 101 16.94 9.34 -10.67
CA PRO A 101 17.02 9.48 -12.12
C PRO A 101 17.88 8.36 -12.74
N PRO A 102 17.56 7.92 -13.97
CA PRO A 102 18.26 6.83 -14.65
C PRO A 102 19.71 7.17 -15.01
N SER A 103 20.04 8.46 -15.13
CA SER A 103 21.38 8.96 -15.44
C SER A 103 21.60 10.31 -14.77
N GLY A 104 22.86 10.59 -14.42
CA GLY A 104 23.27 11.84 -13.79
C GLY A 104 24.76 11.80 -13.48
N HIS A 105 25.39 12.96 -13.38
CA HIS A 105 26.78 13.03 -12.93
C HIS A 105 26.85 12.66 -11.44
N THR A 106 28.00 12.13 -10.96
CA THR A 106 28.15 11.66 -9.57
C THR A 106 27.76 12.72 -8.54
N TRP A 107 28.06 14.00 -8.80
CA TRP A 107 27.71 15.11 -7.92
C TRP A 107 26.20 15.38 -7.88
N GLU A 108 25.50 15.32 -9.03
CA GLU A 108 24.04 15.47 -9.12
C GLU A 108 23.33 14.33 -8.40
N LEU A 109 23.88 13.12 -8.50
CA LEU A 109 23.35 11.94 -7.83
C LEU A 109 23.55 12.00 -6.31
N LYS A 110 24.59 12.70 -5.83
CA LYS A 110 24.81 12.96 -4.41
C LYS A 110 23.84 14.02 -3.88
N GLU A 111 23.70 15.13 -4.60
CA GLU A 111 22.72 16.17 -4.27
C GLU A 111 21.29 15.63 -4.28
N TRP A 112 20.98 14.73 -5.23
CA TRP A 112 19.73 13.99 -5.26
C TRP A 112 19.50 13.20 -3.97
N ASP A 113 20.47 12.36 -3.55
CA ASP A 113 20.35 11.54 -2.35
C ASP A 113 20.11 12.42 -1.10
N ASP A 114 20.91 13.49 -0.93
CA ASP A 114 20.78 14.42 0.20
C ASP A 114 19.40 15.12 0.21
N SER A 115 18.84 15.42 -0.97
CA SER A 115 17.49 15.99 -1.11
C SER A 115 16.40 14.98 -0.78
N VAL A 116 16.56 13.73 -1.22
CA VAL A 116 15.56 12.67 -1.08
C VAL A 116 15.43 12.23 0.37
N ASP A 117 16.52 12.17 1.15
CA ASP A 117 16.44 11.83 2.57
C ASP A 117 15.59 12.86 3.35
N ARG A 118 15.77 14.15 3.06
CA ARG A 118 14.97 15.24 3.66
C ARG A 118 13.51 15.22 3.19
N ASP A 119 13.30 15.04 1.89
CA ASP A 119 11.97 15.02 1.30
C ASP A 119 11.18 13.79 1.75
N CYS A 120 11.83 12.64 1.91
CA CYS A 120 11.20 11.40 2.37
C CYS A 120 10.52 11.60 3.72
N GLN A 121 11.21 12.17 4.70
CA GLN A 121 10.63 12.47 6.02
C GLN A 121 9.45 13.45 5.90
N SER A 122 9.61 14.51 5.13
CA SER A 122 8.56 15.53 4.92
C SER A 122 7.32 14.95 4.24
N LEU A 123 7.50 14.05 3.28
CA LEU A 123 6.43 13.36 2.56
C LEU A 123 5.71 12.34 3.46
N VAL A 124 6.44 11.61 4.31
CA VAL A 124 5.82 10.76 5.33
C VAL A 124 4.94 11.60 6.25
N THR A 125 5.45 12.72 6.77
CA THR A 125 4.66 13.63 7.63
C THR A 125 3.41 14.13 6.91
N LEU A 126 3.56 14.62 5.67
CA LEU A 126 2.43 15.11 4.87
C LEU A 126 1.35 14.04 4.67
N LEU A 127 1.73 12.83 4.26
CA LEU A 127 0.78 11.75 4.02
C LEU A 127 0.16 11.23 5.32
N CYS A 128 0.92 11.18 6.41
CA CYS A 128 0.41 10.88 7.75
C CYS A 128 -0.64 11.90 8.17
N ASP A 129 -0.35 13.19 8.03
CA ASP A 129 -1.26 14.26 8.44
C ASP A 129 -2.50 14.27 7.56
N TRP A 130 -2.37 13.96 6.27
CA TRP A 130 -3.50 13.78 5.35
C TRP A 130 -4.39 12.60 5.76
N LEU A 131 -3.83 11.41 6.00
CA LEU A 131 -4.59 10.21 6.37
C LEU A 131 -5.18 10.26 7.79
N THR A 132 -4.41 10.76 8.76
CA THR A 132 -4.74 10.70 10.19
C THR A 132 -5.23 12.01 10.78
N GLY A 133 -5.29 13.07 9.96
CA GLY A 133 -6.00 14.32 10.23
C GLY A 133 -7.43 14.25 9.69
N PRO A 134 -7.72 14.87 8.52
CA PRO A 134 -9.09 14.99 8.01
C PRO A 134 -9.74 13.64 7.64
N HIS A 135 -8.94 12.63 7.29
CA HIS A 135 -9.44 11.33 6.83
C HIS A 135 -9.37 10.22 7.88
N ARG A 136 -9.09 10.57 9.14
CA ARG A 136 -8.91 9.61 10.22
C ARG A 136 -10.15 8.74 10.45
N SER A 137 -11.32 9.35 10.49
CA SER A 137 -12.58 8.66 10.77
C SER A 137 -12.90 7.62 9.70
N TRP A 138 -12.62 7.94 8.42
CA TRP A 138 -12.73 6.98 7.33
C TRP A 138 -11.77 5.81 7.52
N LEU A 139 -10.50 6.10 7.82
CA LEU A 139 -9.48 5.07 8.04
C LEU A 139 -9.85 4.12 9.21
N GLU A 140 -10.46 4.65 10.28
CA GLU A 140 -10.94 3.85 11.41
C GLU A 140 -12.18 3.01 11.07
N VAL A 141 -13.10 3.54 10.25
CA VAL A 141 -14.29 2.79 9.76
C VAL A 141 -13.89 1.65 8.82
N GLU A 142 -12.83 1.85 8.04
CA GLU A 142 -12.24 0.84 7.15
C GLU A 142 -11.32 -0.15 7.91
N ASP A 143 -11.43 -0.27 9.23
CA ASP A 143 -10.61 -1.16 10.06
C ASP A 143 -9.09 -0.92 9.94
N GLY A 144 -8.71 0.33 9.72
CA GLY A 144 -7.32 0.76 9.57
C GLY A 144 -6.57 0.04 8.46
N TRP A 145 -5.30 -0.28 8.70
CA TRP A 145 -4.47 -0.99 7.73
C TRP A 145 -4.80 -2.48 7.60
N ASP A 146 -5.64 -3.02 8.49
CA ASP A 146 -6.13 -4.39 8.39
C ASP A 146 -7.22 -4.49 7.31
N GLY A 147 -8.14 -3.52 7.24
CA GLY A 147 -9.08 -3.45 6.12
C GLY A 147 -8.43 -3.16 4.78
N PHE A 148 -7.31 -2.40 4.74
CA PHE A 148 -6.47 -2.34 3.53
C PHE A 148 -5.97 -3.71 3.10
N CYS A 149 -5.50 -4.52 4.05
CA CYS A 149 -5.05 -5.87 3.78
C CYS A 149 -6.17 -6.74 3.24
N ASP A 150 -7.36 -6.65 3.80
CA ASP A 150 -8.52 -7.43 3.35
C ASP A 150 -9.04 -6.98 1.98
N ALA A 151 -9.00 -5.67 1.69
CA ALA A 151 -9.43 -5.12 0.40
C ALA A 151 -8.54 -5.56 -0.78
N PHE A 152 -7.23 -5.75 -0.55
CA PHE A 152 -6.26 -6.07 -1.61
C PHE A 152 -5.64 -7.46 -1.54
N THR A 153 -5.83 -8.19 -0.46
CA THR A 153 -5.55 -9.63 -0.47
C THR A 153 -6.61 -10.24 -1.39
N PRO A 154 -6.26 -10.83 -2.55
CA PRO A 154 -7.24 -11.53 -3.34
C PRO A 154 -7.91 -12.54 -2.42
N ALA A 155 -9.25 -12.57 -2.41
CA ALA A 155 -9.97 -13.63 -1.74
C ALA A 155 -9.38 -14.93 -2.30
N VAL A 156 -8.51 -15.56 -1.51
CA VAL A 156 -8.02 -16.89 -1.83
C VAL A 156 -9.32 -17.62 -2.04
N VAL A 157 -9.59 -18.08 -3.29
CA VAL A 157 -10.66 -19.04 -3.55
C VAL A 157 -10.48 -20.03 -2.42
N SER A 158 -11.41 -20.01 -1.46
CA SER A 158 -11.09 -20.48 -0.12
C SER A 158 -11.12 -22.00 -0.21
N TRP A 159 -10.00 -22.58 -0.65
CA TRP A 159 -9.83 -24.01 -0.78
C TRP A 159 -10.09 -24.64 0.59
N SER A 160 -9.77 -23.96 1.68
CA SER A 160 -10.18 -24.37 3.02
C SER A 160 -11.70 -24.41 3.23
N ARG A 161 -12.48 -23.39 2.84
CA ARG A 161 -13.95 -23.42 2.93
C ARG A 161 -14.56 -24.44 1.96
N MET A 162 -14.04 -24.57 0.75
CA MET A 162 -14.46 -25.61 -0.21
C MET A 162 -14.15 -27.01 0.30
N LEU A 163 -12.97 -27.26 0.86
CA LEU A 163 -12.59 -28.55 1.47
C LEU A 163 -13.47 -28.86 2.68
N VAL A 164 -13.72 -27.89 3.55
CA VAL A 164 -14.62 -28.05 4.70
C VAL A 164 -16.05 -28.38 4.23
N GLN A 165 -16.54 -27.71 3.19
CA GLN A 165 -17.88 -27.95 2.65
C GLN A 165 -18.00 -29.32 1.95
N VAL A 166 -16.97 -29.74 1.21
CA VAL A 166 -16.90 -31.08 0.62
C VAL A 166 -16.83 -32.14 1.71
N LEU A 167 -15.97 -31.98 2.72
CA LEU A 167 -15.88 -32.90 3.85
C LEU A 167 -17.20 -33.02 4.62
N LEU A 168 -17.88 -31.90 4.89
CA LEU A 168 -19.21 -31.88 5.51
C LEU A 168 -20.26 -32.59 4.66
N SER A 169 -20.25 -32.38 3.34
CA SER A 169 -21.17 -33.09 2.42
C SER A 169 -20.92 -34.59 2.39
N CYS A 170 -19.65 -35.03 2.39
CA CYS A 170 -19.28 -36.44 2.45
C CYS A 170 -19.71 -37.08 3.77
N LEU A 171 -19.48 -36.41 4.90
CA LEU A 171 -19.89 -36.89 6.22
C LEU A 171 -21.42 -37.05 6.30
N MET A 172 -22.18 -36.05 5.83
CA MET A 172 -23.64 -36.13 5.79
C MET A 172 -24.13 -37.29 4.90
N ALA A 173 -23.52 -37.48 3.73
CA ALA A 173 -23.85 -38.60 2.85
C ALA A 173 -23.57 -39.95 3.53
N THR A 174 -22.43 -40.11 4.21
CA THR A 174 -22.11 -41.35 4.94
C THR A 174 -23.03 -41.62 6.12
N ILE A 175 -23.48 -40.58 6.83
CA ILE A 175 -24.43 -40.73 7.94
C ILE A 175 -25.79 -41.17 7.39
N LEU A 176 -26.25 -40.56 6.29
CA LEU A 176 -27.52 -40.92 5.65
C LEU A 176 -27.50 -42.35 5.09
N THR A 177 -26.42 -42.78 4.44
CA THR A 177 -26.29 -44.16 3.96
C THR A 177 -26.22 -45.16 5.11
N TYR A 178 -25.48 -44.87 6.16
CA TYR A 178 -25.40 -45.73 7.35
C TYR A 178 -26.77 -45.88 8.04
N LEU A 179 -27.51 -44.79 8.20
CA LEU A 179 -28.85 -44.81 8.77
C LEU A 179 -29.80 -45.62 7.89
N TRP A 180 -29.74 -45.44 6.57
CA TRP A 180 -30.56 -46.19 5.61
C TRP A 180 -30.31 -47.71 5.69
N THR A 181 -29.05 -48.14 5.75
CA THR A 181 -28.69 -49.57 5.80
C THR A 181 -28.95 -50.24 7.14
N LYS A 182 -29.23 -49.47 8.20
CA LYS A 182 -29.46 -50.01 9.56
C LYS A 182 -30.93 -49.96 9.98
N LEU A 183 -31.74 -49.13 9.32
CA LEU A 183 -33.18 -48.97 9.58
C LEU A 183 -34.08 -49.77 8.61
N LEU A 184 -33.52 -50.30 7.52
CA LEU A 184 -34.09 -51.31 6.62
C LEU A 184 -33.45 -52.66 6.91
#